data_AF-A0A6G1E5W6-F1
#
_entry.id   AF-A0A6G1E5W6-F1
#
_cell.length_a   1.000
_cell.length_b   1.000
_cell.length_c   1.000
_cell.angle_alpha   90.00
_cell.angle_beta   90.00
_cell.angle_gamma   90.00
#
_symmetry.space_group_name_H-M   'P 1'
#
loop_
_entity.id
_entity.type
_entity.pdbx_description
1 polymer ?
#
loop_
_entity_poly.entity_id
_entity_poly.type
_entity_poly.pdbx_seq_one_letter_code
_entity_poly.pdbx_strand_id
1 'polypeptide(L)'
;MGGGMEVHKNKWIEEWNAGRENLEFNFRWTRRSLAVVGLFGLAVPILVYKGIVREFVIPSPNPLFIAVSPWLILVLTMNLPVLVWLQHMQDEDAGRPYRKFL
;
A
#
# COMPACT_ATOMS: atom_id res chain seq x y z
N MET A 1 7.52 -29.71 20.53
CA MET A 1 6.81 -29.44 19.26
C MET A 1 7.40 -30.38 18.22
N GLY A 2 6.59 -31.24 17.60
CA GLY A 2 7.06 -32.34 16.74
C GLY A 2 7.83 -31.84 15.51
N GLY A 3 9.16 -31.90 15.58
CA GLY A 3 10.07 -31.56 14.49
C GLY A 3 10.27 -32.78 13.59
N GLY A 4 9.57 -32.80 12.47
CA GLY A 4 9.69 -33.86 11.46
C GLY A 4 9.21 -33.47 10.06
N MET A 5 8.78 -32.22 9.88
CA MET A 5 8.47 -31.64 8.58
C MET A 5 9.52 -30.56 8.28
N GLU A 6 10.74 -30.98 7.94
CA GLU A 6 11.79 -30.06 7.51
C GLU A 6 11.45 -29.54 6.11
N VAL A 7 10.73 -28.42 6.07
CA VAL A 7 10.61 -27.61 4.87
C VAL A 7 12.00 -27.07 4.53
N HIS A 8 12.45 -27.24 3.28
CA HIS A 8 13.73 -26.71 2.82
C HIS A 8 13.81 -25.20 3.09
N LYS A 9 14.59 -24.83 4.10
CA LYS A 9 14.79 -23.45 4.54
C LYS A 9 15.66 -22.72 3.53
N ASN A 10 15.08 -21.76 2.83
CA ASN A 10 15.85 -20.86 1.97
C ASN A 10 16.33 -19.67 2.80
N LYS A 11 17.64 -19.56 3.00
CA LYS A 11 18.29 -18.49 3.75
C LYS A 11 17.80 -17.09 3.32
N TRP A 12 17.64 -16.86 2.01
CA TRP A 12 17.22 -15.56 1.48
C TRP A 12 15.77 -15.22 1.82
N ILE A 13 14.90 -16.25 1.89
CA ILE A 13 13.48 -16.06 2.23
C ILE A 13 13.33 -15.82 3.73
N GLU A 14 14.06 -16.57 4.55
CA GLU A 14 14.03 -16.40 6.01
C GLU A 14 14.61 -15.04 6.43
N GLU A 15 15.70 -14.59 5.82
CA GLU A 15 16.26 -13.25 6.07
C GLU A 15 15.34 -12.13 5.59
N TRP A 16 14.70 -12.28 4.42
CA TRP A 16 13.72 -11.31 3.92
C TRP A 16 12.47 -11.26 4.82
N ASN A 17 11.94 -12.42 5.23
CA ASN A 17 10.78 -12.49 6.12
C ASN A 17 11.11 -11.88 7.50
N ALA A 18 12.27 -12.23 8.07
CA ALA A 18 12.75 -11.63 9.31
C ALA A 18 12.94 -10.11 9.18
N GLY A 19 13.41 -9.62 8.04
CA GLY A 19 13.53 -8.20 7.75
C GLY A 19 12.18 -7.47 7.75
N ARG A 20 11.13 -8.10 7.21
CA ARG A 20 9.76 -7.56 7.18
C ARG A 20 9.12 -7.49 8.56
N GLU A 21 9.26 -8.57 9.33
CA GLU A 21 8.72 -8.65 10.69
C GLU A 21 9.38 -7.60 11.61
N ASN A 22 10.64 -7.25 11.36
CA ASN A 22 11.42 -6.31 12.16
C ASN A 22 11.54 -4.90 11.55
N LEU A 23 10.67 -4.53 10.60
CA LEU A 23 10.68 -3.20 9.97
C LEU A 23 10.47 -2.07 10.97
N GLU A 24 9.76 -2.32 12.07
CA GLU A 24 9.51 -1.35 13.14
C GLU A 24 10.80 -0.86 13.83
N PHE A 25 11.79 -1.73 14.00
CA PHE A 25 13.08 -1.36 14.62
C PHE A 25 13.93 -0.48 13.71
N ASN A 26 13.72 -0.57 12.40
CA ASN A 26 14.43 0.22 11.39
C ASN A 26 13.72 1.52 11.05
N PHE A 27 12.50 1.73 11.57
CA PHE A 27 11.71 2.90 11.27
C PHE A 27 12.31 4.17 11.90
N ARG A 28 12.37 5.24 11.11
CA ARG A 28 12.90 6.55 11.55
C ARG A 28 11.96 7.67 11.14
N TRP A 29 11.76 8.62 12.06
CA TRP A 29 11.04 9.85 11.79
C TRP A 29 11.90 10.80 10.95
N THR A 30 11.66 10.77 9.65
CA THR A 30 12.28 11.63 8.66
C THR A 30 11.21 12.50 8.01
N ARG A 31 11.60 13.58 7.35
CA ARG A 31 10.63 14.45 6.64
C ARG A 31 9.82 13.68 5.60
N ARG A 32 10.44 12.69 4.93
CA ARG A 32 9.79 11.83 3.95
C ARG A 32 8.78 10.89 4.62
N SER A 33 9.15 10.18 5.69
CA SER A 33 8.22 9.28 6.38
C SER A 33 7.07 10.02 7.05
N LEU A 34 7.32 11.20 7.61
CA LEU A 34 6.27 12.06 8.17
C LEU A 34 5.31 12.55 7.07
N ALA A 35 5.80 12.93 5.89
CA ALA A 35 4.94 13.30 4.76
C ALA A 35 4.06 12.13 4.29
N VAL A 36 4.60 10.91 4.22
CA VAL A 36 3.83 9.71 3.83
C VAL A 36 2.76 9.41 4.88
N VAL A 37 3.10 9.43 6.16
CA VAL A 37 2.14 9.21 7.25
C VAL A 37 1.06 10.30 7.29
N GLY A 38 1.42 11.57 7.08
CA GLY A 38 0.47 12.66 7.06
C GLY A 38 -0.48 12.60 5.85
N LEU A 39 0.04 12.28 4.67
CA LEU A 39 -0.76 12.18 3.45
C LEU A 39 -1.73 11.00 3.51
N PHE A 40 -1.22 9.79 3.77
CA PHE A 40 -2.03 8.58 3.73
C PHE A 40 -2.77 8.28 5.04
N GLY A 41 -2.20 8.64 6.19
CA GLY A 41 -2.81 8.41 7.50
C GLY A 41 -3.86 9.44 7.89
N LEU A 42 -3.78 10.69 7.38
CA LEU A 42 -4.71 11.76 7.73
C LEU A 42 -5.39 12.39 6.52
N ALA A 43 -4.62 12.90 5.55
CA ALA A 43 -5.18 13.72 4.48
C ALA A 43 -6.15 12.93 3.58
N VAL A 44 -5.78 11.72 3.14
CA VAL A 44 -6.63 10.87 2.29
C VAL A 44 -7.94 10.50 2.98
N PRO A 45 -7.98 9.93 4.20
CA PRO A 45 -9.23 9.60 4.87
C PRO A 45 -10.16 10.80 5.08
N ILE A 46 -9.62 11.97 5.45
CA ILE A 46 -10.41 13.18 5.68
C ILE A 46 -11.00 13.70 4.38
N LEU A 47 -10.22 13.73 3.29
CA LEU A 47 -10.70 14.18 1.99
C LEU A 47 -11.78 13.25 1.44
N VAL A 48 -11.60 11.93 1.57
CA VAL A 48 -12.60 10.94 1.17
C VAL A 48 -13.90 11.13 1.96
N TYR A 49 -13.81 11.24 3.29
CA TYR A 49 -14.99 11.47 4.13
C TYR A 49 -15.72 12.76 3.75
N LYS A 50 -15.00 13.88 3.62
CA LYS A 50 -15.60 15.17 3.24
C LYS A 50 -16.20 15.14 1.83
N GLY A 51 -15.60 14.42 0.89
CA GLY A 51 -16.15 14.23 -0.46
C GLY A 51 -17.47 13.48 -0.40
N ILE A 52 -17.50 12.35 0.31
CA ILE A 52 -18.70 11.53 0.48
C ILE A 52 -19.83 12.30 1.19
N VAL A 53 -19.55 12.95 2.31
CA VAL A 53 -20.60 13.66 3.07
C VAL A 53 -21.16 14.85 2.28
N ARG A 54 -20.32 15.58 1.54
CA ARG A 54 -20.79 16.67 0.67
C ARG A 54 -21.71 16.16 -0.44
N GLU A 55 -21.41 14.99 -1.02
CA GLU A 55 -22.26 14.34 -2.02
C GLU A 55 -23.64 13.97 -1.44
N PHE A 56 -23.70 13.52 -0.19
CA PHE A 56 -24.96 13.09 0.43
C PHE A 56 -25.83 14.24 0.98
N VAL A 57 -25.29 15.45 1.19
CA VAL A 57 -26.01 16.58 1.82
C VAL A 57 -26.61 17.57 0.80
N ILE A 58 -26.17 17.57 -0.46
CA ILE A 58 -26.76 18.42 -1.52
C ILE A 58 -27.82 17.61 -2.30
N PRO A 59 -29.12 17.94 -2.22
CA PRO A 59 -30.17 17.21 -2.91
C PRO A 59 -30.28 17.69 -4.37
N SER A 60 -29.32 17.29 -5.22
CA SER A 60 -29.57 17.20 -6.65
C SER A 60 -28.71 16.07 -7.21
N PRO A 61 -29.28 14.88 -7.48
CA PRO A 61 -28.50 13.79 -8.04
C PRO A 61 -28.08 14.18 -9.44
N ASN A 62 -26.80 14.52 -9.63
CA ASN A 62 -26.22 14.62 -10.95
C ASN A 62 -26.18 13.19 -11.54
N PRO A 63 -26.92 12.89 -12.61
CA PRO A 63 -27.05 11.51 -13.12
C PRO A 63 -25.71 10.93 -13.62
N LEU A 64 -24.75 11.79 -13.96
CA LEU A 64 -23.38 11.39 -14.31
C LEU A 64 -22.58 10.85 -13.11
N PHE A 65 -22.84 11.31 -11.88
CA PHE A 65 -22.07 10.89 -10.70
C PHE A 65 -22.51 9.52 -10.18
N ILE A 66 -23.81 9.22 -10.25
CA ILE A 66 -24.37 7.89 -9.88
C ILE A 66 -23.94 6.81 -10.88
N ALA A 67 -23.77 7.16 -12.16
CA ALA A 67 -23.29 6.22 -13.17
C ALA A 67 -21.77 5.93 -13.08
N VAL A 68 -20.97 6.93 -12.68
CA VAL A 68 -19.50 6.82 -12.60
C VAL A 68 -19.03 6.30 -11.23
N SER A 69 -19.76 6.57 -10.15
CA SER A 69 -19.43 6.16 -8.78
C SER A 69 -19.13 4.65 -8.63
N PRO A 70 -19.98 3.72 -9.13
CA PRO A 70 -19.71 2.29 -9.02
C PRO A 70 -18.45 1.88 -9.77
N TRP A 71 -18.25 2.40 -10.97
CA TRP A 71 -17.06 2.11 -11.79
C TRP A 71 -15.79 2.71 -11.20
N LEU A 72 -15.84 3.91 -10.62
CA LEU A 72 -14.70 4.56 -9.99
C LEU A 72 -14.32 3.86 -8.68
N ILE A 73 -15.30 3.42 -7.88
CA ILE A 73 -15.08 2.60 -6.68
C ILE A 73 -14.50 1.23 -7.08
N LEU A 74 -15.01 0.61 -8.14
CA LEU A 74 -14.53 -0.69 -8.63
C LEU A 74 -13.10 -0.56 -9.22
N VAL A 75 -12.80 0.52 -9.95
CA VAL A 75 -11.45 0.82 -10.45
C VAL A 75 -10.49 1.13 -9.31
N LEU A 76 -10.88 1.94 -8.32
CA LEU A 76 -10.03 2.25 -7.18
C LEU A 76 -9.80 1.03 -6.28
N THR A 77 -10.82 0.19 -6.04
CA THR A 77 -10.68 -1.02 -5.20
C THR A 77 -9.94 -2.15 -5.90
N MET A 78 -10.08 -2.31 -7.23
CA MET A 78 -9.35 -3.34 -7.98
C MET A 78 -7.91 -2.95 -8.31
N ASN A 79 -7.60 -1.65 -8.43
CA ASN A 79 -6.23 -1.20 -8.73
C ASN A 79 -5.41 -0.81 -7.49
N LEU A 80 -6.02 -0.57 -6.32
CA LEU A 80 -5.27 -0.32 -5.07
C LEU A 80 -4.27 -1.45 -4.75
N PRO A 81 -4.64 -2.74 -4.84
CA PRO A 81 -3.71 -3.84 -4.59
C PRO A 81 -2.58 -3.87 -5.62
N VAL A 82 -2.87 -3.56 -6.89
CA VAL A 82 -1.88 -3.55 -7.98
C VAL A 82 -0.91 -2.38 -7.83
N LEU A 83 -1.40 -1.20 -7.42
CA LEU A 83 -0.56 -0.03 -7.18
C LEU A 83 0.29 -0.19 -5.91
N VAL A 84 -0.28 -0.78 -4.86
CA VAL A 84 0.47 -1.16 -3.66
C VAL A 84 1.51 -2.25 -3.98
N TRP A 85 1.15 -3.22 -4.83
CA TRP A 85 2.07 -4.26 -5.29
C TRP A 85 3.16 -3.71 -6.21
N LEU A 86 2.85 -2.76 -7.10
CA LEU A 86 3.84 -2.06 -7.92
C LEU A 86 4.79 -1.22 -7.09
N GLN A 87 4.27 -0.49 -6.09
CA GLN A 87 5.11 0.24 -5.15
C GLN A 87 5.99 -0.72 -4.35
N HIS A 88 5.40 -1.85 -3.91
CA HIS A 88 6.15 -2.89 -3.23
C HIS A 88 7.29 -3.44 -4.11
N MET A 89 7.04 -3.71 -5.40
CA MET A 89 8.06 -4.16 -6.36
C MET A 89 9.13 -3.09 -6.61
N GLN A 90 8.76 -1.80 -6.70
CA GLN A 90 9.71 -0.69 -6.82
C GLN A 90 10.62 -0.57 -5.59
N ASP A 91 10.07 -0.78 -4.39
CA ASP A 91 10.82 -0.75 -3.15
C ASP A 91 11.75 -1.98 -3.01
N GLU A 92 11.35 -3.15 -3.54
CA GLU A 92 12.21 -4.34 -3.61
C GLU A 92 13.40 -4.15 -4.56
N ASP A 93 13.20 -3.47 -5.69
CA ASP A 93 14.25 -3.24 -6.69
C ASP A 93 15.18 -2.07 -6.33
N ALA A 94 14.72 -1.09 -5.55
CA ALA A 94 15.55 0.00 -5.03
C ALA A 94 16.64 -0.48 -4.04
N GLY A 95 16.47 -1.69 -3.46
CA GLY A 95 17.42 -2.30 -2.53
C GLY A 95 18.37 -3.34 -3.15
N ARG A 96 18.17 -3.75 -4.41
CA ARG A 96 19.05 -4.72 -5.07
C ARG A 96 20.30 -4.03 -5.64
N PRO A 97 21.53 -4.50 -5.34
CA PRO A 97 22.72 -3.98 -6.01
C PRO A 97 22.63 -4.28 -7.52
N TYR A 98 22.95 -3.29 -8.35
CA TYR A 98 22.85 -3.39 -9.81
C TYR A 98 23.67 -4.60 -10.30
N ARG A 99 22.99 -5.59 -10.88
CA ARG A 99 23.68 -6.70 -11.55
C ARG A 99 24.31 -6.13 -12.81
N LYS A 100 25.63 -5.91 -12.79
CA LYS A 100 26.38 -5.68 -14.02
C LYS A 100 26.25 -6.95 -14.85
N PHE A 101 25.49 -6.88 -15.94
CA PHE A 101 25.53 -7.91 -16.97
C PHE A 101 26.96 -7.89 -17.54
N LEU A 102 27.74 -8.87 -17.10
CA LEU A 102 29.04 -9.24 -17.63
C LEU A 102 28.94 -10.71 -18.00
#